data_AF-A0A199V3Q3-F1
#
_entry.id   AF-A0A199V3Q3-F1
#
_cell.length_a   1.000
_cell.length_b   1.000
_cell.length_c   1.000
_cell.angle_alpha   90.00
_cell.angle_beta   90.00
_cell.angle_gamma   90.00
#
_symmetry.space_group_name_H-M   'P 1'
#
loop_
_entity.id
_entity.type
_entity.pdbx_description
1 polymer ?
#
loop_
_entity_poly.entity_id
_entity_poly.type
_entity_poly.pdbx_seq_one_letter_code
_entity_poly.pdbx_strand_id
1 'polypeptide(L)'
;MAETRTILSLLLLHLLSLLLLFLSDPSSQSLALTVGINYGQIANNLPSPGRVSWFLQSLNVSRVKLYDADQNVLSAFLNTNVEFIVGIGNENVATMTDPSKAQAWVQQHVLPYLPHTRITCITVGNEVFTGNNTTLMANILPAMQSVYQVLVSLGLDKQVNVTTAHSLDILGNSYPPSASSFRQDLAVYIQPLLNFHSMAKSPFLINAYPYFAYKADPSSVSLEYVLFQPNPGVIDPNTKLNYDNMLYAQIDSVYSAIQAMGHTDIDVRISETGWPSRGDPDEVGATPEYAAIYNGNLLQRIAMNQGTPLKPSAPVDIFVFALFNEDLKPGPTSERNYGLFYPDGTPVYNIGLRGYLPPMSSSSKLMAVPFLGLFVLVSTALILA
;
A
#
# COMPACT_ATOMS: atom_id res chain seq x y z
N MET A 1 56.41 -5.99 35.24
CA MET A 1 55.15 -6.72 35.52
C MET A 1 53.92 -5.85 35.36
N ALA A 2 53.89 -4.61 35.90
CA ALA A 2 52.75 -3.70 35.75
C ALA A 2 52.52 -3.25 34.29
N GLU A 3 53.57 -2.84 33.58
CA GLU A 3 53.47 -2.38 32.19
C GLU A 3 52.97 -3.47 31.22
N THR A 4 53.43 -4.71 31.42
CA THR A 4 53.02 -5.86 30.60
C THR A 4 51.53 -6.17 30.78
N ARG A 5 50.98 -5.96 31.99
CA ARG A 5 49.55 -6.13 32.27
C ARG A 5 48.71 -5.03 31.60
N THR A 6 49.19 -3.78 31.64
CA THR A 6 48.50 -2.65 30.98
C THR A 6 48.45 -2.83 29.47
N ILE A 7 49.54 -3.28 28.84
CA ILE A 7 49.59 -3.55 27.40
C ILE A 7 48.64 -4.69 27.02
N LEU A 8 48.59 -5.78 27.80
CA LEU A 8 47.64 -6.87 27.56
C LEU A 8 46.17 -6.41 27.68
N SER A 9 45.85 -5.59 28.69
CA SER A 9 44.49 -5.07 28.86
C SER A 9 44.07 -4.16 27.71
N LEU A 10 44.96 -3.31 27.19
CA LEU A 10 44.70 -2.46 26.04
C LEU A 10 44.49 -3.27 24.75
N LEU A 11 45.27 -4.32 24.54
CA LEU A 11 45.12 -5.26 23.42
C LEU A 11 43.79 -6.03 23.50
N LEU A 12 43.39 -6.47 24.70
CA LEU A 12 42.12 -7.16 24.91
C LEU A 12 40.93 -6.24 24.65
N LEU A 13 41.00 -4.98 25.10
CA LEU A 13 39.98 -3.96 24.83
C LEU A 13 39.88 -3.64 23.33
N HIS A 14 41.00 -3.55 22.62
CA HIS A 14 41.01 -3.36 21.17
C HIS A 14 40.41 -4.55 20.43
N LEU A 15 40.78 -5.79 20.80
CA LEU A 15 40.18 -6.99 20.22
C LEU A 15 38.68 -7.08 20.50
N LEU A 16 38.23 -6.71 21.70
CA LEU A 16 36.81 -6.68 22.06
C LEU A 16 36.06 -5.61 21.25
N SER A 17 36.66 -4.44 21.03
CA SER A 17 36.08 -3.38 20.20
C SER A 17 35.99 -3.77 18.72
N LEU A 18 37.00 -4.47 18.19
CA LEU A 18 36.98 -5.04 16.84
C LEU A 18 35.92 -6.14 16.72
N LEU A 19 35.80 -7.03 17.72
CA LEU A 19 34.77 -8.06 17.75
C LEU A 19 33.35 -7.47 17.79
N LEU A 20 33.14 -6.40 18.56
CA LEU A 20 31.87 -5.66 18.60
C LEU A 20 31.56 -4.96 17.27
N LEU A 21 32.58 -4.51 16.53
CA LEU A 21 32.47 -3.97 15.16
C LEU A 21 32.19 -5.06 14.11
N PHE A 22 32.64 -6.30 14.32
CA PHE A 22 32.33 -7.45 13.45
C PHE A 22 30.97 -8.10 13.77
N LEU A 23 30.50 -8.00 15.03
CA LEU A 23 29.17 -8.45 15.45
C LEU A 23 28.07 -7.41 15.16
N SER A 24 28.44 -6.16 14.86
CA SER A 24 27.53 -5.18 14.28
C SER A 24 27.42 -5.44 12.79
N ASP A 25 26.61 -6.43 12.44
CA ASP A 25 26.18 -6.67 11.07
C ASP A 25 25.53 -5.37 10.53
N PRO A 26 26.12 -4.71 9.51
CA PRO A 26 25.52 -3.51 8.90
C PRO A 26 24.18 -3.80 8.20
N SER A 27 23.79 -5.08 8.09
CA SER A 27 22.60 -5.51 7.36
C SER A 27 21.31 -5.59 8.18
N SER A 28 21.30 -5.03 9.40
CA SER A 28 20.07 -4.87 10.21
C SER A 28 19.38 -3.53 9.96
N GLN A 29 19.29 -3.06 8.71
CA GLN A 29 18.22 -2.12 8.38
C GLN A 29 16.94 -2.96 8.34
N SER A 30 16.18 -2.99 9.44
CA SER A 30 14.77 -3.33 9.32
C SER A 30 14.21 -2.31 8.34
N LEU A 31 13.81 -2.78 7.18
CA LEU A 31 13.21 -1.98 6.14
C LEU A 31 12.02 -1.27 6.80
N ALA A 32 12.19 0.01 7.16
CA ALA A 32 11.08 0.85 7.55
C ALA A 32 10.32 1.06 6.25
N LEU A 33 9.43 0.12 5.98
CA LEU A 33 8.67 0.09 4.75
C LEU A 33 7.74 1.29 4.81
N THR A 34 8.16 2.37 4.16
CA THR A 34 7.25 3.47 3.81
C THR A 34 6.16 2.97 2.85
N VAL A 35 6.15 1.70 2.45
CA VAL A 35 5.10 1.09 1.64
C VAL A 35 3.76 1.09 2.38
N GLY A 36 2.69 1.36 1.65
CA GLY A 36 1.35 1.02 2.08
C GLY A 36 1.01 -0.43 1.75
N ILE A 37 0.06 -1.00 2.48
CA ILE A 37 -0.48 -2.32 2.14
C ILE A 37 -2.00 -2.31 2.11
N ASN A 38 -2.59 -2.96 1.12
CA ASN A 38 -4.02 -3.18 1.08
C ASN A 38 -4.38 -4.29 2.07
N TYR A 39 -5.22 -3.98 3.05
CA TYR A 39 -5.77 -4.96 3.97
C TYR A 39 -7.18 -5.34 3.51
N GLY A 40 -7.24 -6.27 2.54
CA GLY A 40 -8.48 -6.85 2.07
C GLY A 40 -9.11 -7.80 3.09
N GLN A 41 -10.45 -7.84 3.13
CA GLN A 41 -11.24 -8.57 4.12
C GLN A 41 -12.29 -9.50 3.48
N ILE A 42 -12.21 -9.78 2.17
CA ILE A 42 -13.12 -10.69 1.48
C ILE A 42 -12.66 -12.15 1.72
N ALA A 43 -12.74 -12.58 2.98
CA ALA A 43 -12.33 -13.91 3.42
C ALA A 43 -13.00 -14.30 4.74
N ASN A 44 -13.07 -15.60 5.04
CA ASN A 44 -13.66 -16.10 6.29
C ASN A 44 -12.64 -16.69 7.29
N ASN A 45 -11.35 -16.65 6.95
CA ASN A 45 -10.28 -17.31 7.69
C ASN A 45 -9.19 -16.34 8.19
N LEU A 46 -9.41 -15.03 8.05
CA LEU A 46 -8.45 -14.01 8.46
C LEU A 46 -8.28 -13.92 9.98
N PRO A 47 -7.10 -13.52 10.48
CA PRO A 47 -6.88 -13.22 11.89
C PRO A 47 -7.73 -12.06 12.38
N SER A 48 -7.86 -11.93 13.70
CA SER A 48 -8.55 -10.78 14.28
C SER A 48 -7.81 -9.47 13.99
N PRO A 49 -8.51 -8.33 13.89
CA PRO A 49 -7.87 -7.05 13.60
C PRO A 49 -6.76 -6.66 14.59
N GLY A 50 -6.91 -7.01 15.88
CA GLY A 50 -5.86 -6.81 16.88
C GLY A 50 -4.59 -7.62 16.60
N ARG A 51 -4.72 -8.84 16.06
CA ARG A 51 -3.58 -9.65 15.66
C ARG A 51 -2.92 -9.09 14.41
N VAL A 52 -3.71 -8.64 13.44
CA VAL A 52 -3.21 -7.96 12.23
C VAL A 52 -2.48 -6.66 12.57
N SER A 53 -3.01 -5.86 13.50
CA SER A 53 -2.37 -4.65 14.01
C SER A 53 -0.97 -4.94 14.57
N TRP A 54 -0.85 -5.96 15.41
CA TRP A 54 0.44 -6.36 15.95
C TRP A 54 1.39 -6.91 14.87
N PHE A 55 0.87 -7.67 13.92
CA PHE A 55 1.64 -8.22 12.80
C PHE A 55 2.22 -7.11 11.91
N LEU A 56 1.41 -6.14 11.48
CA LEU A 56 1.87 -5.03 10.66
C LEU A 56 2.91 -4.15 11.38
N GLN A 57 2.75 -3.94 12.69
CA GLN A 57 3.76 -3.26 13.51
C GLN A 57 5.08 -4.05 13.54
N SER A 58 5.05 -5.38 13.62
CA SER A 58 6.27 -6.21 13.56
C SER A 58 6.97 -6.15 12.21
N LEU A 59 6.25 -5.78 11.15
CA LEU A 59 6.76 -5.58 9.79
C LEU A 59 7.17 -4.13 9.49
N ASN A 60 7.05 -3.22 10.46
CA ASN A 60 7.22 -1.78 10.27
C ASN A 60 6.36 -1.20 9.12
N VAL A 61 5.18 -1.77 8.89
CA VAL A 61 4.22 -1.21 7.94
C VAL A 61 3.54 -0.03 8.59
N SER A 62 3.72 1.16 8.02
CA SER A 62 3.19 2.41 8.58
C SER A 62 1.93 2.91 7.89
N ARG A 63 1.48 2.27 6.81
CA ARG A 63 0.32 2.72 6.01
C ARG A 63 -0.54 1.55 5.55
N VAL A 64 -1.85 1.68 5.70
CA VAL A 64 -2.84 0.65 5.36
C VAL A 64 -3.98 1.26 4.56
N LYS A 65 -4.41 0.58 3.50
CA LYS A 65 -5.64 0.92 2.77
C LYS A 65 -6.70 -0.14 3.06
N LEU A 66 -7.87 0.30 3.51
CA LEU A 66 -9.09 -0.48 3.63
C LEU A 66 -10.04 -0.11 2.47
N TYR A 67 -10.87 -1.08 2.09
CA TYR A 67 -11.91 -0.90 1.07
C TYR A 67 -13.23 -0.40 1.66
N ASP A 68 -13.32 -0.37 2.98
CA ASP A 68 -14.41 0.14 3.79
C ASP A 68 -13.87 1.03 4.92
N ALA A 69 -14.69 1.27 5.94
CA ALA A 69 -14.28 1.88 7.20
C ALA A 69 -14.65 0.97 8.38
N ASP A 70 -14.16 -0.28 8.38
CA ASP A 70 -14.40 -1.25 9.45
C ASP A 70 -13.93 -0.71 10.81
N GLN A 71 -14.91 -0.49 11.67
CA GLN A 71 -14.73 0.05 13.02
C GLN A 71 -13.89 -0.86 13.92
N ASN A 72 -13.94 -2.18 13.72
CA ASN A 72 -13.14 -3.14 14.48
C ASN A 72 -11.67 -3.03 14.10
N VAL A 73 -11.39 -2.83 12.82
CA VAL A 73 -10.02 -2.59 12.33
C VAL A 73 -9.53 -1.26 12.85
N LEU A 74 -10.24 -0.16 12.60
CA LEU A 74 -9.78 1.17 13.04
C LEU A 74 -9.55 1.25 14.56
N SER A 75 -10.36 0.56 15.36
CA SER A 75 -10.18 0.46 16.82
C SER A 75 -8.94 -0.34 17.21
N ALA A 76 -8.60 -1.40 16.48
CA ALA A 76 -7.42 -2.23 16.75
C ALA A 76 -6.08 -1.52 16.49
N PHE A 77 -6.11 -0.40 15.76
CA PHE A 77 -4.93 0.39 15.41
C PHE A 77 -4.83 1.73 16.18
N LEU A 78 -5.64 1.94 17.21
CA LEU A 78 -5.55 3.12 18.07
C LEU A 78 -4.12 3.27 18.64
N ASN A 79 -3.55 4.45 18.49
CA ASN A 79 -2.21 4.85 18.97
C ASN A 79 -1.03 4.06 18.37
N THR A 80 -1.22 3.39 17.23
CA THR A 80 -0.14 2.66 16.54
C THR A 80 0.70 3.53 15.59
N ASN A 81 0.26 4.77 15.33
CA ASN A 81 0.78 5.68 14.29
C ASN A 81 0.64 5.17 12.84
N VAL A 82 -0.02 4.04 12.61
CA VAL A 82 -0.35 3.58 11.25
C VAL A 82 -1.34 4.54 10.60
N GLU A 83 -1.03 4.97 9.39
CA GLU A 83 -1.91 5.81 8.57
C GLU A 83 -2.90 4.96 7.79
N PHE A 84 -4.13 5.46 7.66
CA PHE A 84 -5.22 4.77 6.98
C PHE A 84 -5.77 5.56 5.80
N ILE A 85 -5.90 4.86 4.68
CA ILE A 85 -6.90 5.16 3.65
C ILE A 85 -8.13 4.29 3.97
N VAL A 86 -9.31 4.90 4.06
CA VAL A 86 -10.59 4.18 4.24
C VAL A 86 -11.50 4.38 3.03
N GLY A 87 -12.36 3.40 2.76
CA GLY A 87 -13.21 3.38 1.58
C GLY A 87 -14.69 3.62 1.87
N ILE A 88 -15.33 4.36 0.97
CA ILE A 88 -16.77 4.32 0.75
C ILE A 88 -16.99 3.41 -0.46
N GLY A 89 -17.60 2.25 -0.24
CA GLY A 89 -17.85 1.27 -1.30
C GLY A 89 -18.76 1.80 -2.42
N ASN A 90 -18.66 1.17 -3.60
CA ASN A 90 -19.39 1.57 -4.81
C ASN A 90 -20.91 1.63 -4.58
N GLU A 91 -21.45 0.72 -3.76
CA GLU A 91 -22.85 0.65 -3.37
C GLU A 91 -23.34 1.87 -2.58
N ASN A 92 -22.42 2.60 -1.93
CA ASN A 92 -22.72 3.75 -1.08
C ASN A 92 -22.50 5.10 -1.79
N VAL A 93 -21.84 5.12 -2.96
CA VAL A 93 -21.51 6.36 -3.70
C VAL A 93 -22.77 7.20 -3.97
N ALA A 94 -23.85 6.60 -4.47
CA ALA A 94 -25.08 7.33 -4.76
C ALA A 94 -25.68 7.99 -3.49
N THR A 95 -25.60 7.31 -2.35
CA THR A 95 -26.09 7.83 -1.06
C THR A 95 -25.26 9.02 -0.57
N MET A 96 -23.95 9.01 -0.84
CA MET A 96 -23.05 10.10 -0.43
C MET A 96 -23.25 11.39 -1.23
N THR A 97 -24.05 11.38 -2.30
CA THR A 97 -24.43 12.61 -2.99
C THR A 97 -25.30 13.53 -2.12
N ASP A 98 -26.01 12.98 -1.12
CA ASP A 98 -26.73 13.74 -0.10
C ASP A 98 -25.77 14.21 1.01
N PRO A 99 -25.58 15.54 1.20
CA PRO A 99 -24.68 16.07 2.23
C PRO A 99 -25.00 15.59 3.65
N SER A 100 -26.27 15.36 3.98
CA SER A 100 -26.68 14.89 5.31
C SER A 100 -26.22 13.45 5.54
N LYS A 101 -26.23 12.63 4.48
CA LYS A 101 -25.74 11.24 4.53
C LYS A 101 -24.21 11.19 4.56
N ALA A 102 -23.55 12.02 3.77
CA ALA A 102 -22.10 12.19 3.83
C ALA A 102 -21.65 12.63 5.24
N GLN A 103 -22.36 13.58 5.85
CA GLN A 103 -22.09 14.02 7.21
C GLN A 103 -22.24 12.89 8.22
N ALA A 104 -23.35 12.15 8.18
CA ALA A 104 -23.58 11.01 9.06
C ALA A 104 -22.48 9.95 8.90
N TRP A 105 -22.05 9.67 7.67
CA TRP A 105 -20.98 8.72 7.40
C TRP A 105 -19.66 9.16 8.02
N VAL A 106 -19.23 10.42 7.82
CA VAL A 106 -17.98 10.95 8.42
C VAL A 106 -18.04 10.94 9.95
N GLN A 107 -19.19 11.31 10.52
CA GLN A 107 -19.40 11.29 11.98
C GLN A 107 -19.33 9.89 12.57
N GLN A 108 -19.78 8.87 11.83
CA GLN A 108 -19.81 7.49 12.29
C GLN A 108 -18.49 6.74 12.05
N HIS A 109 -17.81 7.02 10.93
CA HIS A 109 -16.72 6.18 10.44
C HIS A 109 -15.34 6.83 10.50
N VAL A 110 -15.25 8.16 10.67
CA VAL A 110 -13.97 8.88 10.65
C VAL A 110 -13.72 9.59 11.97
N LEU A 111 -14.65 10.44 12.41
CA LEU A 111 -14.47 11.26 13.62
C LEU A 111 -14.15 10.48 14.90
N PRO A 112 -14.76 9.32 15.20
CA PRO A 112 -14.50 8.60 16.44
C PRO A 112 -13.06 8.11 16.59
N TYR A 113 -12.33 8.02 15.48
CA TYR A 113 -10.99 7.46 15.41
C TYR A 113 -9.89 8.52 15.40
N LEU A 114 -10.21 9.75 14.98
CA LEU A 114 -9.23 10.83 14.97
C LEU A 114 -9.03 11.43 16.39
N PRO A 115 -7.79 11.80 16.78
CA PRO A 115 -6.53 11.64 16.03
C PRO A 115 -5.82 10.29 16.30
N HIS A 116 -6.38 9.42 17.14
CA HIS A 116 -5.71 8.24 17.67
C HIS A 116 -5.42 7.15 16.62
N THR A 117 -6.26 7.03 15.59
CA THR A 117 -5.99 6.27 14.36
C THR A 117 -5.87 7.28 13.22
N ARG A 118 -4.73 7.30 12.52
CA ARG A 118 -4.39 8.36 11.56
C ARG A 118 -5.07 8.13 10.21
N ILE A 119 -6.37 8.40 10.12
CA ILE A 119 -7.05 8.42 8.82
C ILE A 119 -6.57 9.66 8.06
N THR A 120 -5.95 9.47 6.89
CA THR A 120 -5.38 10.55 6.06
C THR A 120 -6.07 10.67 4.70
N CYS A 121 -6.90 9.71 4.32
CA CYS A 121 -7.61 9.71 3.05
C CYS A 121 -8.91 8.92 3.10
N ILE A 122 -9.92 9.41 2.39
CA ILE A 122 -11.18 8.71 2.10
C ILE A 122 -11.28 8.50 0.59
N THR A 123 -11.40 7.25 0.15
CA THR A 123 -11.70 6.91 -1.25
C THR A 123 -13.20 6.75 -1.45
N VAL A 124 -13.78 7.50 -2.39
CA VAL A 124 -15.18 7.41 -2.78
C VAL A 124 -15.30 6.53 -4.03
N GLY A 125 -15.68 5.29 -3.82
CA GLY A 125 -15.70 4.26 -4.86
C GLY A 125 -14.30 3.74 -5.23
N ASN A 126 -14.30 2.61 -5.94
CA ASN A 126 -13.13 1.93 -6.46
C ASN A 126 -13.42 1.44 -7.87
N GLU A 127 -12.59 1.86 -8.82
CA GLU A 127 -12.63 1.48 -10.25
C GLU A 127 -13.98 1.68 -10.95
N VAL A 128 -14.77 2.68 -10.53
CA VAL A 128 -16.15 2.88 -11.04
C VAL A 128 -16.24 3.04 -12.55
N PHE A 129 -15.20 3.54 -13.20
CA PHE A 129 -15.16 3.77 -14.64
C PHE A 129 -14.82 2.53 -15.49
N THR A 130 -14.58 1.36 -14.89
CA THR A 130 -14.43 0.09 -15.63
C THR A 130 -15.76 -0.53 -16.03
N GLY A 131 -16.83 -0.22 -15.28
CA GLY A 131 -18.17 -0.72 -15.54
C GLY A 131 -18.92 0.05 -16.64
N ASN A 132 -20.22 -0.21 -16.75
CA ASN A 132 -21.13 0.48 -17.67
C ASN A 132 -22.25 1.26 -16.95
N ASN A 133 -22.18 1.36 -15.62
CA ASN A 133 -23.19 2.04 -14.82
C ASN A 133 -22.97 3.56 -14.85
N THR A 134 -23.55 4.21 -15.85
CA THR A 134 -23.44 5.67 -16.06
C THR A 134 -23.98 6.50 -14.90
N THR A 135 -24.99 5.99 -14.17
CA THR A 135 -25.51 6.64 -12.95
C THR A 135 -24.45 6.64 -11.85
N LEU A 136 -23.78 5.51 -11.63
CA LEU A 136 -22.70 5.41 -10.65
C LEU A 136 -21.53 6.32 -11.03
N MET A 137 -21.13 6.32 -12.30
CA MET A 137 -20.09 7.22 -12.84
C MET A 137 -20.42 8.70 -12.59
N ALA A 138 -21.67 9.11 -12.86
CA ALA A 138 -22.13 10.47 -12.65
C ALA A 138 -22.17 10.89 -11.17
N ASN A 139 -22.30 9.93 -10.25
CA ASN A 139 -22.40 10.18 -8.82
C ASN A 139 -21.05 10.33 -8.11
N ILE A 140 -19.93 9.95 -8.73
CA ILE A 140 -18.60 9.99 -8.09
C ILE A 140 -18.23 11.40 -7.65
N LEU A 141 -18.26 12.38 -8.56
CA LEU A 141 -17.86 13.74 -8.22
C LEU A 141 -18.80 14.40 -7.18
N PRO A 142 -20.14 14.35 -7.32
CA PRO A 142 -21.04 14.88 -6.29
C PRO A 142 -20.83 14.22 -4.92
N ALA A 143 -20.60 12.91 -4.86
CA ALA A 143 -20.30 12.22 -3.61
C ALA A 143 -18.98 12.68 -2.98
N MET A 144 -17.91 12.81 -3.77
CA MET A 144 -16.63 13.37 -3.32
C MET A 144 -16.78 14.80 -2.80
N GLN A 145 -17.55 15.64 -3.49
CA GLN A 145 -17.81 17.02 -3.08
C GLN A 145 -18.56 17.08 -1.75
N SER A 146 -19.60 16.26 -1.56
CA SER A 146 -20.35 16.20 -0.31
C SER A 146 -19.47 15.76 0.87
N VAL A 147 -18.66 14.72 0.71
CA VAL A 147 -17.71 14.27 1.75
C VAL A 147 -16.65 15.34 2.05
N TYR A 148 -16.09 15.96 1.01
CA TYR A 148 -15.10 17.02 1.17
C TYR A 148 -15.65 18.25 1.89
N GLN A 149 -16.87 18.69 1.56
CA GLN A 149 -17.50 19.83 2.24
C GLN A 149 -17.73 19.57 3.73
N VAL A 150 -18.08 18.35 4.10
CA VAL A 150 -18.17 17.94 5.51
C VAL A 150 -16.81 18.08 6.20
N LEU A 151 -15.73 17.55 5.59
CA LEU A 151 -14.39 17.69 6.15
C LEU A 151 -13.96 19.16 6.29
N VAL A 152 -14.24 20.00 5.30
CA VAL A 152 -13.98 21.45 5.35
C VAL A 152 -14.74 22.09 6.52
N SER A 153 -16.03 21.77 6.69
CA SER A 153 -16.85 22.31 7.80
C SER A 153 -16.33 21.91 9.19
N LEU A 154 -15.61 20.79 9.26
CA LEU A 154 -14.99 20.27 10.49
C LEU A 154 -13.54 20.73 10.66
N GLY A 155 -12.98 21.46 9.68
CA GLY A 155 -11.57 21.87 9.66
C GLY A 155 -10.58 20.72 9.44
N LEU A 156 -11.03 19.61 8.85
CA LEU A 156 -10.25 18.38 8.64
C LEU A 156 -9.73 18.23 7.20
N ASP A 157 -10.07 19.14 6.28
CA ASP A 157 -9.71 19.05 4.86
C ASP A 157 -8.19 19.14 4.59
N LYS A 158 -7.40 19.59 5.57
CA LYS A 158 -5.92 19.57 5.51
C LYS A 158 -5.30 18.30 6.08
N GLN A 159 -6.07 17.49 6.80
CA GLN A 159 -5.62 16.24 7.41
C GLN A 159 -6.12 15.02 6.62
N VAL A 160 -7.33 15.09 6.09
CA VAL A 160 -8.01 13.99 5.41
C VAL A 160 -8.34 14.38 3.98
N ASN A 161 -7.66 13.76 3.01
CA ASN A 161 -7.95 13.96 1.61
C ASN A 161 -9.19 13.18 1.16
N VAL A 162 -9.90 13.69 0.15
CA VAL A 162 -10.96 12.94 -0.54
C VAL A 162 -10.53 12.68 -1.97
N THR A 163 -10.62 11.41 -2.38
CA THR A 163 -10.22 10.97 -3.72
C THR A 163 -11.09 9.79 -4.16
N THR A 164 -10.79 9.20 -5.31
CA THR A 164 -11.36 7.95 -5.82
C THR A 164 -10.24 7.17 -6.51
N ALA A 165 -10.33 5.83 -6.51
CA ALA A 165 -9.31 4.97 -7.11
C ALA A 165 -9.73 4.48 -8.49
N HIS A 166 -8.81 4.47 -9.44
CA HIS A 166 -9.08 4.14 -10.83
C HIS A 166 -8.25 2.97 -11.35
N SER A 167 -8.88 2.02 -12.06
CA SER A 167 -8.15 1.11 -12.96
C SER A 167 -7.49 1.92 -14.07
N LEU A 168 -6.39 1.40 -14.63
CA LEU A 168 -5.77 1.97 -15.83
C LEU A 168 -6.62 1.84 -17.11
N ASP A 169 -7.73 1.08 -17.08
CA ASP A 169 -8.70 0.98 -18.19
C ASP A 169 -9.44 2.30 -18.48
N ILE A 170 -9.20 3.34 -17.68
CA ILE A 170 -9.64 4.70 -17.98
C ILE A 170 -8.79 5.37 -19.07
N LEU A 171 -7.62 4.83 -19.40
CA LEU A 171 -6.76 5.31 -20.49
C LEU A 171 -7.27 4.79 -21.83
N GLY A 172 -7.34 5.69 -22.82
CA GLY A 172 -7.67 5.35 -24.20
C GLY A 172 -6.40 5.06 -25.01
N ASN A 173 -5.42 5.97 -24.92
CA ASN A 173 -4.07 5.72 -25.39
C ASN A 173 -3.12 5.68 -24.19
N SER A 174 -2.24 4.68 -24.13
CA SER A 174 -1.26 4.52 -23.06
C SER A 174 0.17 4.32 -23.58
N TYR A 175 0.36 4.26 -24.90
CA TYR A 175 1.67 4.10 -25.53
C TYR A 175 1.89 5.09 -26.69
N PRO A 176 3.06 5.75 -26.77
CA PRO A 176 4.06 5.83 -25.70
C PRO A 176 3.53 6.64 -24.49
N PRO A 177 4.14 6.53 -23.29
CA PRO A 177 3.65 7.21 -22.08
C PRO A 177 3.36 8.71 -22.28
N SER A 178 4.24 9.44 -22.97
CA SER A 178 4.07 10.88 -23.24
C SER A 178 2.88 11.24 -24.13
N ALA A 179 2.32 10.30 -24.88
CA ALA A 179 1.16 10.50 -25.76
C ALA A 179 -0.14 9.98 -25.14
N SER A 180 -0.10 9.61 -23.86
CA SER A 180 -1.25 8.99 -23.19
C SER A 180 -2.41 9.97 -23.04
N SER A 181 -3.61 9.42 -23.12
CA SER A 181 -4.86 10.18 -22.98
C SER A 181 -5.91 9.31 -22.30
N PHE A 182 -6.80 9.94 -21.54
CA PHE A 182 -7.98 9.26 -21.03
C PHE A 182 -8.93 8.91 -22.18
N ARG A 183 -9.74 7.87 -21.97
CA ARG A 183 -10.80 7.49 -22.90
C ARG A 183 -11.75 8.65 -23.16
N GLN A 184 -12.07 8.87 -24.44
CA GLN A 184 -12.89 10.00 -24.85
C GLN A 184 -14.31 9.96 -24.26
N ASP A 185 -14.89 8.78 -24.10
CA ASP A 185 -16.22 8.60 -23.51
C ASP A 185 -16.25 8.90 -22.00
N LEU A 186 -15.11 8.83 -21.32
CA LEU A 186 -14.97 9.15 -19.90
C LEU A 186 -14.59 10.61 -19.65
N ALA A 187 -14.20 11.37 -20.67
CA ALA A 187 -13.70 12.75 -20.54
C ALA A 187 -14.70 13.68 -19.82
N VAL A 188 -16.00 13.45 -20.02
CA VAL A 188 -17.08 14.21 -19.34
C VAL A 188 -17.09 14.03 -17.83
N TYR A 189 -16.62 12.89 -17.32
CA TYR A 189 -16.50 12.59 -15.90
C TYR A 189 -15.11 12.94 -15.35
N ILE A 190 -14.06 12.70 -16.14
CA ILE A 190 -12.68 12.88 -15.69
C ILE A 190 -12.29 14.36 -15.63
N GLN A 191 -12.67 15.21 -16.60
CA GLN A 191 -12.29 16.63 -16.56
C GLN A 191 -12.78 17.31 -15.26
N PRO A 192 -14.06 17.16 -14.85
CA PRO A 192 -14.52 17.73 -13.59
C PRO A 192 -13.85 17.12 -12.36
N LEU A 193 -13.47 15.83 -12.39
CA LEU A 193 -12.70 15.20 -11.31
C LEU A 193 -11.30 15.79 -11.17
N LEU A 194 -10.59 16.01 -12.28
CA LEU A 194 -9.26 16.64 -12.24
C LEU A 194 -9.33 18.08 -11.69
N ASN A 195 -10.37 18.83 -12.07
CA ASN A 195 -10.63 20.15 -11.48
C ASN A 195 -10.81 20.07 -9.95
N PHE A 196 -11.55 19.06 -9.47
CA PHE A 196 -11.72 18.83 -8.05
C PHE A 196 -10.40 18.46 -7.36
N HIS A 197 -9.59 17.55 -7.92
CA HIS A 197 -8.29 17.18 -7.36
C HIS A 197 -7.35 18.38 -7.25
N SER A 198 -7.28 19.21 -8.30
CA SER A 198 -6.48 20.44 -8.29
C SER A 198 -6.97 21.45 -7.25
N MET A 199 -8.29 21.62 -7.08
CA MET A 199 -8.88 22.51 -6.07
C MET A 199 -8.65 22.00 -4.64
N ALA A 200 -8.93 20.71 -4.39
CA ALA A 200 -8.83 20.09 -3.08
C ALA A 200 -7.39 19.78 -2.67
N LYS A 201 -6.43 19.86 -3.61
CA LYS A 201 -5.05 19.39 -3.45
C LYS A 201 -5.00 17.91 -3.04
N SER A 202 -5.92 17.11 -3.61
CA SER A 202 -5.98 15.68 -3.35
C SER A 202 -5.29 14.88 -4.46
N PRO A 203 -4.67 13.73 -4.12
CA PRO A 203 -3.99 12.91 -5.12
C PRO A 203 -4.99 12.19 -6.03
N PHE A 204 -4.56 11.88 -7.25
CA PHE A 204 -5.25 10.99 -8.18
C PHE A 204 -4.76 9.56 -7.96
N LEU A 205 -5.64 8.68 -7.50
CA LEU A 205 -5.26 7.29 -7.16
C LEU A 205 -5.48 6.36 -8.34
N ILE A 206 -4.47 5.52 -8.63
CA ILE A 206 -4.57 4.49 -9.66
C ILE A 206 -4.25 3.09 -9.11
N ASN A 207 -4.92 2.10 -9.67
CA ASN A 207 -4.66 0.69 -9.49
C ASN A 207 -3.92 0.23 -10.74
N ALA A 208 -2.63 -0.09 -10.59
CA ALA A 208 -1.72 -0.31 -11.70
C ALA A 208 -1.07 -1.70 -11.58
N TYR A 209 -1.33 -2.56 -12.56
CA TYR A 209 -0.90 -3.95 -12.54
C TYR A 209 -0.21 -4.32 -13.86
N PRO A 210 1.13 -4.26 -13.93
CA PRO A 210 1.91 -4.80 -15.05
C PRO A 210 1.56 -6.26 -15.39
N TYR A 211 1.15 -7.05 -14.38
CA TYR A 211 0.66 -8.41 -14.55
C TYR A 211 -0.40 -8.55 -15.65
N PHE A 212 -1.40 -7.65 -15.70
CA PHE A 212 -2.48 -7.80 -16.69
C PHE A 212 -2.01 -7.61 -18.13
N ALA A 213 -1.04 -6.73 -18.37
CA ALA A 213 -0.44 -6.56 -19.70
C ALA A 213 0.33 -7.82 -20.12
N TYR A 214 1.13 -8.39 -19.20
CA TYR A 214 1.85 -9.64 -19.47
C TYR A 214 0.91 -10.83 -19.67
N LYS A 215 -0.14 -10.96 -18.85
CA LYS A 215 -1.16 -11.99 -19.01
C LYS A 215 -1.83 -11.94 -20.38
N ALA A 216 -2.14 -10.73 -20.86
CA ALA A 216 -2.84 -10.52 -22.12
C ALA A 216 -1.96 -10.81 -23.36
N ASP A 217 -0.67 -10.48 -23.31
CA ASP A 217 0.26 -10.72 -24.41
C ASP A 217 1.66 -11.10 -23.88
N PRO A 218 1.83 -12.34 -23.39
CA PRO A 218 3.14 -12.80 -22.88
C PRO A 218 4.17 -13.00 -24.01
N SER A 219 3.74 -12.92 -25.27
CA SER A 219 4.66 -13.05 -26.42
C SER A 219 5.34 -11.73 -26.79
N SER A 220 4.66 -10.60 -26.62
CA SER A 220 5.22 -9.28 -26.93
C SER A 220 5.66 -8.50 -25.69
N VAL A 221 5.04 -8.74 -24.52
CA VAL A 221 5.40 -8.05 -23.28
C VAL A 221 6.56 -8.79 -22.61
N SER A 222 7.73 -8.17 -22.56
CA SER A 222 8.90 -8.74 -21.87
C SER A 222 8.59 -8.99 -20.40
N LEU A 223 8.86 -10.21 -19.95
CA LEU A 223 8.72 -10.61 -18.56
C LEU A 223 9.66 -9.79 -17.66
N GLU A 224 10.89 -9.53 -18.10
CA GLU A 224 11.87 -8.76 -17.35
C GLU A 224 11.39 -7.32 -17.12
N TYR A 225 10.75 -6.72 -18.14
CA TYR A 225 10.21 -5.36 -18.09
C TYR A 225 9.06 -5.20 -17.09
N VAL A 226 8.19 -6.21 -16.96
CA VAL A 226 7.08 -6.19 -16.00
C VAL A 226 7.48 -6.63 -14.59
N LEU A 227 8.62 -7.30 -14.44
CA LEU A 227 9.14 -7.80 -13.15
C LEU A 227 10.27 -6.93 -12.57
N PHE A 228 10.54 -5.74 -13.11
CA PHE A 228 11.65 -4.86 -12.70
C PHE A 228 13.05 -5.50 -12.80
N GLN A 229 13.20 -6.53 -13.65
CA GLN A 229 14.49 -7.20 -13.86
C GLN A 229 15.33 -6.41 -14.88
N PRO A 230 16.66 -6.60 -14.92
CA PRO A 230 17.52 -5.96 -15.90
C PRO A 230 17.06 -6.22 -17.34
N ASN A 231 16.79 -5.14 -18.08
CA ASN A 231 16.31 -5.16 -19.46
C ASN A 231 16.75 -3.85 -20.16
N PRO A 232 16.71 -3.73 -21.50
CA PRO A 232 17.14 -2.51 -22.19
C PRO A 232 16.22 -1.30 -21.93
N GLY A 233 15.03 -1.51 -21.39
CA GLY A 233 13.98 -0.51 -21.23
C GLY A 233 13.25 -0.19 -22.53
N VAL A 234 12.24 0.65 -22.41
CA VAL A 234 11.42 1.16 -23.51
C VAL A 234 11.64 2.67 -23.59
N ILE A 235 12.20 3.13 -24.71
CA ILE A 235 12.44 4.56 -24.95
C ILE A 235 11.17 5.18 -25.51
N ASP A 236 10.64 6.16 -24.79
CA ASP A 236 9.56 7.01 -25.29
C ASP A 236 10.08 7.86 -26.47
N PRO A 237 9.48 7.75 -27.67
CA PRO A 237 9.99 8.38 -28.88
C PRO A 237 9.87 9.91 -28.86
N ASN A 238 8.98 10.48 -28.06
CA ASN A 238 8.74 11.93 -28.02
C ASN A 238 9.67 12.61 -26.99
N THR A 239 9.78 12.02 -25.80
CA THR A 239 10.51 12.60 -24.66
C THR A 239 11.93 12.07 -24.50
N LYS A 240 12.25 10.92 -25.13
CA LYS A 240 13.50 10.17 -24.97
C LYS A 240 13.73 9.63 -23.56
N LEU A 241 12.72 9.68 -22.70
CA LEU A 241 12.76 9.01 -21.40
C LEU A 241 12.81 7.50 -21.61
N ASN A 242 13.73 6.83 -20.91
CA ASN A 242 13.82 5.39 -20.90
C ASN A 242 13.07 4.84 -19.69
N TYR A 243 12.10 3.98 -19.93
CA TYR A 243 11.38 3.26 -18.89
C TYR A 243 12.00 1.88 -18.75
N ASP A 244 12.66 1.60 -17.63
CA ASP A 244 13.26 0.29 -17.35
C ASP A 244 12.23 -0.71 -16.77
N ASN A 245 11.00 -0.26 -16.49
CA ASN A 245 9.92 -1.10 -16.02
C ASN A 245 8.54 -0.54 -16.40
N MET A 246 7.55 -1.43 -16.50
CA MET A 246 6.20 -1.06 -16.93
C MET A 246 5.44 -0.21 -15.92
N LEU A 247 5.62 -0.42 -14.61
CA LEU A 247 4.85 0.33 -13.61
C LEU A 247 5.16 1.84 -13.70
N TYR A 248 6.42 2.20 -13.91
CA TYR A 248 6.82 3.60 -14.08
C TYR A 248 6.28 4.20 -15.37
N ALA A 249 6.25 3.41 -16.45
CA ALA A 249 5.60 3.82 -17.69
C ALA A 249 4.10 4.07 -17.48
N GLN A 250 3.40 3.19 -16.75
CA GLN A 250 1.97 3.35 -16.45
C GLN A 250 1.68 4.59 -15.60
N ILE A 251 2.51 4.90 -14.59
CA ILE A 251 2.38 6.11 -13.78
C ILE A 251 2.56 7.36 -14.65
N ASP A 252 3.59 7.39 -15.48
CA ASP A 252 3.88 8.55 -16.34
C ASP A 252 2.89 8.69 -17.50
N SER A 253 2.28 7.60 -17.95
CA SER A 253 1.11 7.63 -18.84
C SER A 253 -0.05 8.38 -18.20
N VAL A 254 -0.35 8.13 -16.92
CA VAL A 254 -1.43 8.84 -16.22
C VAL A 254 -1.07 10.32 -16.01
N TYR A 255 0.16 10.63 -15.60
CA TYR A 255 0.61 12.04 -15.54
C TYR A 255 0.46 12.76 -16.88
N SER A 256 0.84 12.12 -17.98
CA SER A 256 0.74 12.68 -19.33
C SER A 256 -0.72 12.90 -19.74
N ALA A 257 -1.61 11.95 -19.41
CA ALA A 257 -3.05 12.08 -19.68
C ALA A 257 -3.70 13.22 -18.87
N ILE A 258 -3.31 13.39 -17.60
CA ILE A 258 -3.74 14.51 -16.75
C ILE A 258 -3.23 15.85 -17.32
N GLN A 259 -1.98 15.89 -17.78
CA GLN A 259 -1.39 17.06 -18.42
C GLN A 259 -2.11 17.43 -19.72
N ALA A 260 -2.48 16.45 -20.54
CA ALA A 260 -3.27 16.67 -21.76
C ALA A 260 -4.64 17.30 -21.48
N MET A 261 -5.17 17.13 -20.26
CA MET A 261 -6.42 17.76 -19.79
C MET A 261 -6.18 19.08 -19.02
N GLY A 262 -4.96 19.64 -19.10
CA GLY A 262 -4.64 20.96 -18.59
C GLY A 262 -4.15 21.03 -17.14
N HIS A 263 -3.90 19.89 -16.49
CA HIS A 263 -3.46 19.84 -15.09
C HIS A 263 -2.01 19.37 -14.95
N THR A 264 -1.22 20.11 -14.17
CA THR A 264 0.19 19.75 -13.89
C THR A 264 0.50 19.69 -12.40
N ASP A 265 -0.48 20.01 -11.57
CA ASP A 265 -0.40 20.18 -10.12
C ASP A 265 -1.02 19.01 -9.33
N ILE A 266 -1.46 17.96 -10.02
CA ILE A 266 -2.09 16.78 -9.41
C ILE A 266 -1.05 15.66 -9.29
N ASP A 267 -0.85 15.18 -8.07
CA ASP A 267 0.02 14.02 -7.81
C ASP A 267 -0.72 12.72 -8.11
N VAL A 268 -0.03 11.79 -8.79
CA VAL A 268 -0.51 10.42 -9.03
C VAL A 268 0.09 9.51 -7.98
N ARG A 269 -0.74 8.66 -7.37
CA ARG A 269 -0.29 7.65 -6.40
C ARG A 269 -0.89 6.29 -6.72
N ILE A 270 -0.13 5.23 -6.42
CA ILE A 270 -0.60 3.86 -6.63
C ILE A 270 -1.38 3.42 -5.39
N SER A 271 -2.67 3.21 -5.55
CA SER A 271 -3.51 2.69 -4.46
C SER A 271 -3.61 1.18 -4.44
N GLU A 272 -3.18 0.52 -5.52
CA GLU A 272 -3.02 -0.93 -5.63
C GLU A 272 -2.00 -1.30 -6.71
N THR A 273 -1.11 -2.22 -6.37
CA THR A 273 -0.31 -2.97 -7.34
C THR A 273 0.17 -4.27 -6.72
N GLY A 274 0.29 -5.33 -7.51
CA GLY A 274 0.68 -6.64 -7.02
C GLY A 274 0.78 -7.65 -8.14
N TRP A 275 1.08 -8.89 -7.76
CA TRP A 275 1.20 -10.00 -8.71
C TRP A 275 0.69 -11.28 -8.05
N PRO A 276 -0.22 -12.03 -8.70
CA PRO A 276 -0.82 -13.22 -8.10
C PRO A 276 0.15 -14.39 -8.10
N SER A 277 0.18 -15.16 -7.01
CA SER A 277 1.03 -16.35 -6.87
C SER A 277 0.43 -17.62 -7.47
N ARG A 278 -0.83 -17.57 -7.91
CA ARG A 278 -1.53 -18.70 -8.52
C ARG A 278 -2.72 -18.21 -9.33
N GLY A 279 -2.89 -18.69 -10.55
CA GLY A 279 -4.03 -18.37 -11.40
C GLY A 279 -4.67 -19.60 -12.03
N ASP A 280 -5.72 -19.36 -12.82
CA ASP A 280 -6.32 -20.35 -13.72
C ASP A 280 -5.36 -20.70 -14.87
N PRO A 281 -5.61 -21.78 -15.65
CA PRO A 281 -4.70 -22.20 -16.73
C PRO A 281 -4.40 -21.15 -17.80
N ASP A 282 -5.31 -20.19 -18.01
CA ASP A 282 -5.18 -19.07 -18.94
C ASP A 282 -4.56 -17.80 -18.30
N GLU A 283 -4.26 -17.84 -17.00
CA GLU A 283 -3.64 -16.75 -16.25
C GLU A 283 -2.12 -16.85 -16.24
N VAL A 284 -1.54 -16.74 -17.44
CA VAL A 284 -0.10 -16.88 -17.67
C VAL A 284 0.69 -15.91 -16.79
N GLY A 285 1.71 -16.45 -16.10
CA GLY A 285 2.59 -15.70 -15.22
C GLY A 285 2.13 -15.63 -13.76
N ALA A 286 0.94 -16.12 -13.40
CA ALA A 286 0.50 -16.20 -12.02
C ALA A 286 1.18 -17.36 -11.27
N THR A 287 2.42 -17.16 -10.83
CA THR A 287 3.21 -18.16 -10.08
C THR A 287 3.85 -17.55 -8.83
N PRO A 288 4.17 -18.36 -7.80
CA PRO A 288 4.83 -17.85 -6.60
C PRO A 288 6.19 -17.21 -6.90
N GLU A 289 6.91 -17.72 -7.90
CA GLU A 289 8.21 -17.19 -8.31
C GLU A 289 8.09 -15.77 -8.88
N TYR A 290 7.15 -15.53 -9.80
CA TYR A 290 6.98 -14.21 -10.40
C TYR A 290 6.37 -13.22 -9.40
N ALA A 291 5.48 -13.68 -8.52
CA ALA A 291 4.97 -12.86 -7.43
C ALA A 291 6.09 -12.43 -6.45
N ALA A 292 7.01 -13.35 -6.12
CA ALA A 292 8.17 -13.04 -5.29
C ALA A 292 9.08 -12.00 -5.94
N ILE A 293 9.35 -12.15 -7.24
CA ILE A 293 10.20 -11.23 -7.99
C ILE A 293 9.55 -9.86 -8.09
N TYR A 294 8.28 -9.79 -8.51
CA TYR A 294 7.56 -8.52 -8.67
C TYR A 294 7.52 -7.73 -7.36
N ASN A 295 6.97 -8.35 -6.31
CA ASN A 295 6.79 -7.67 -5.02
C ASN A 295 8.15 -7.40 -4.34
N GLY A 296 9.11 -8.32 -4.41
CA GLY A 296 10.45 -8.12 -3.85
C GLY A 296 11.19 -6.95 -4.51
N ASN A 297 11.19 -6.89 -5.84
CA ASN A 297 11.83 -5.81 -6.58
C ASN A 297 11.08 -4.47 -6.38
N LEU A 298 9.75 -4.48 -6.34
CA LEU A 298 8.94 -3.31 -6.03
C LEU A 298 9.34 -2.70 -4.67
N LEU A 299 9.42 -3.53 -3.63
CA LEU A 299 9.83 -3.07 -2.30
C LEU A 299 11.25 -2.51 -2.30
N GLN A 300 12.17 -3.12 -3.06
CA GLN A 300 13.52 -2.60 -3.22
C GLN A 300 13.54 -1.22 -3.90
N ARG A 301 12.75 -1.02 -4.96
CA ARG A 301 12.63 0.26 -5.67
C ARG A 301 12.08 1.37 -4.77
N ILE A 302 11.09 1.04 -3.92
CA ILE A 302 10.54 1.95 -2.92
C ILE A 302 11.57 2.30 -1.86
N ALA A 303 12.34 1.32 -1.37
CA ALA A 303 13.41 1.55 -0.40
C ALA A 303 14.49 2.51 -0.91
N MET A 304 14.71 2.53 -2.23
CA MET A 304 15.64 3.44 -2.90
C MET A 304 15.06 4.85 -3.09
N ASN A 305 13.82 5.12 -2.66
CA ASN A 305 13.10 6.39 -2.89
C ASN A 305 13.10 6.80 -4.37
N GLN A 306 13.01 5.83 -5.28
CA GLN A 306 13.00 6.11 -6.71
C GLN A 306 11.68 6.76 -7.13
N GLY A 307 11.79 7.82 -7.93
CA GLY A 307 10.70 8.34 -8.75
C GLY A 307 10.67 7.71 -10.14
N THR A 308 9.70 8.13 -10.95
CA THR A 308 9.58 7.70 -12.35
C THR A 308 10.49 8.53 -13.27
N PRO A 309 10.75 8.11 -14.52
CA PRO A 309 11.51 8.92 -15.47
C PRO A 309 10.98 10.34 -15.68
N LEU A 310 9.66 10.55 -15.72
CA LEU A 310 9.05 11.88 -15.85
C LEU A 310 9.11 12.69 -14.55
N LYS A 311 9.07 12.01 -13.39
CA LYS A 311 9.06 12.63 -12.05
C LYS A 311 10.18 12.05 -11.16
N PRO A 312 11.48 12.22 -11.51
CA PRO A 312 12.57 11.53 -10.83
C PRO A 312 12.83 12.00 -9.40
N SER A 313 12.38 13.21 -9.06
CA SER A 313 12.56 13.81 -7.73
C SER A 313 11.43 13.50 -6.74
N ALA A 314 10.36 12.85 -7.19
CA ALA A 314 9.21 12.50 -6.36
C ALA A 314 9.17 10.97 -6.19
N PRO A 315 9.44 10.43 -4.98
CA PRO A 315 9.34 9.00 -4.74
C PRO A 315 7.92 8.50 -5.03
N VAL A 316 7.81 7.32 -5.62
CA VAL A 316 6.48 6.74 -5.90
C VAL A 316 5.80 6.32 -4.61
N ASP A 317 4.59 6.81 -4.39
CA ASP A 317 3.72 6.43 -3.26
C ASP A 317 2.85 5.22 -3.66
N ILE A 318 3.00 4.09 -2.95
CA ILE A 318 2.45 2.80 -3.33
C ILE A 318 1.77 2.07 -2.16
N PHE A 319 0.61 1.47 -2.46
CA PHE A 319 0.00 0.41 -1.67
C PHE A 319 0.10 -0.94 -2.40
N VAL A 320 0.70 -1.93 -1.75
CA VAL A 320 0.84 -3.29 -2.27
C VAL A 320 -0.44 -4.07 -2.05
N PHE A 321 -0.96 -4.65 -3.13
CA PHE A 321 -2.12 -5.52 -3.14
C PHE A 321 -1.65 -6.99 -3.14
N ALA A 322 -1.88 -7.76 -2.07
CA ALA A 322 -2.50 -7.39 -0.79
C ALA A 322 -1.84 -8.10 0.40
N LEU A 323 -2.25 -7.77 1.62
CA LEU A 323 -1.71 -8.36 2.84
C LEU A 323 -1.92 -9.88 2.90
N PHE A 324 -3.16 -10.35 2.66
CA PHE A 324 -3.52 -11.77 2.75
C PHE A 324 -4.10 -12.29 1.45
N ASN A 325 -4.01 -13.62 1.28
CA ASN A 325 -4.89 -14.32 0.34
C ASN A 325 -6.33 -14.25 0.83
N GLU A 326 -7.25 -13.83 -0.04
CA GLU A 326 -8.66 -13.58 0.29
C GLU A 326 -9.55 -14.66 -0.35
N ASP A 327 -9.89 -15.69 0.42
CA ASP A 327 -10.49 -16.94 -0.10
C ASP A 327 -11.92 -16.82 -0.65
N LEU A 328 -12.62 -15.73 -0.33
CA LEU A 328 -13.98 -15.46 -0.80
C LEU A 328 -14.03 -14.48 -1.99
N LYS A 329 -12.89 -13.99 -2.49
CA LYS A 329 -12.91 -13.10 -3.67
C LYS A 329 -13.51 -13.83 -4.87
N PRO A 330 -14.51 -13.24 -5.56
CA PRO A 330 -15.10 -13.82 -6.76
C PRO A 330 -14.12 -13.74 -7.95
N GLY A 331 -14.49 -14.34 -9.09
CA GLY A 331 -13.70 -14.25 -10.32
C GLY A 331 -12.62 -15.34 -10.45
N PRO A 332 -11.57 -15.11 -11.25
CA PRO A 332 -10.56 -16.12 -11.57
C PRO A 332 -9.69 -16.48 -10.36
N THR A 333 -8.95 -17.58 -10.44
CA THR A 333 -8.13 -18.09 -9.32
C THR A 333 -7.12 -17.08 -8.81
N SER A 334 -6.56 -16.23 -9.67
CA SER A 334 -5.66 -15.15 -9.27
C SER A 334 -6.22 -14.24 -8.18
N GLU A 335 -7.51 -13.92 -8.21
CA GLU A 335 -8.15 -13.01 -7.25
C GLU A 335 -7.99 -13.47 -5.80
N ARG A 336 -7.90 -14.78 -5.56
CA ARG A 336 -7.74 -15.37 -4.22
C ARG A 336 -6.27 -15.54 -3.81
N ASN A 337 -5.32 -15.14 -4.65
CA ASN A 337 -3.89 -15.48 -4.55
C ASN A 337 -2.95 -14.27 -4.73
N TYR A 338 -3.38 -13.05 -4.41
CA TYR A 338 -2.53 -11.84 -4.41
C TYR A 338 -1.79 -11.58 -3.09
N GLY A 339 -2.09 -12.35 -2.05
CA GLY A 339 -1.54 -12.14 -0.71
C GLY A 339 -0.03 -12.27 -0.64
N LEU A 340 0.62 -11.37 0.10
CA LEU A 340 2.00 -11.57 0.55
C LEU A 340 2.07 -12.69 1.60
N PHE A 341 1.00 -12.85 2.40
CA PHE A 341 0.91 -13.83 3.47
C PHE A 341 -0.34 -14.70 3.33
N TYR A 342 -0.26 -15.93 3.80
CA TYR A 342 -1.44 -16.71 4.13
C TYR A 342 -2.10 -16.13 5.39
N PRO A 343 -3.39 -16.43 5.64
CA PRO A 343 -4.10 -15.98 6.83
C PRO A 343 -3.42 -16.37 8.15
N ASP A 344 -2.61 -17.42 8.18
CA ASP A 344 -1.83 -17.82 9.37
C ASP A 344 -0.54 -17.01 9.61
N GLY A 345 -0.27 -16.03 8.74
CA GLY A 345 0.90 -15.14 8.80
C GLY A 345 2.15 -15.73 8.16
N THR A 346 2.09 -16.95 7.62
CA THR A 346 3.21 -17.51 6.86
C THR A 346 3.33 -16.80 5.51
N PRO A 347 4.54 -16.44 5.06
CA PRO A 347 4.72 -15.85 3.74
C PRO A 347 4.27 -16.83 2.64
N VAL A 348 3.52 -16.36 1.64
CA VAL A 348 3.18 -17.17 0.46
C VAL A 348 4.44 -17.43 -0.38
N TYR A 349 5.34 -16.46 -0.39
CA TYR A 349 6.65 -16.50 -1.04
C TYR A 349 7.62 -15.56 -0.33
N ASN A 350 8.92 -15.73 -0.57
CA ASN A 350 9.94 -14.92 0.09
C ASN A 350 10.15 -13.57 -0.62
N ILE A 351 9.69 -12.48 0.00
CA ILE A 351 9.90 -11.10 -0.47
C ILE A 351 11.10 -10.40 0.20
N GLY A 352 11.98 -11.16 0.86
CA GLY A 352 13.20 -10.63 1.47
C GLY A 352 13.01 -9.96 2.83
N LEU A 353 11.84 -10.08 3.45
CA LEU A 353 11.61 -9.64 4.82
C LEU A 353 12.44 -10.49 5.80
N ARG A 354 13.32 -9.86 6.57
CA ARG A 354 14.15 -10.50 7.60
C ARG A 354 13.64 -10.10 8.99
N GLY A 355 13.30 -11.06 9.84
CA GLY A 355 12.82 -10.81 11.21
C GLY A 355 11.93 -11.93 11.75
N TYR A 356 11.57 -11.84 13.03
CA TYR A 356 10.58 -12.74 13.63
C TYR A 356 9.19 -12.37 13.13
N LEU A 357 8.56 -13.25 12.37
CA LEU A 357 7.15 -13.13 12.00
C LEU A 357 6.30 -13.72 13.12
N PRO A 358 5.40 -12.94 13.71
CA PRO A 358 4.57 -13.47 14.75
C PRO A 358 3.54 -14.48 14.24
N PRO A 359 3.24 -15.56 14.99
CA PRO A 359 2.24 -16.54 14.56
C PRO A 359 0.86 -15.90 14.50
N MET A 360 0.09 -16.09 13.43
CA MET A 360 -1.30 -15.60 13.37
C MET A 360 -2.24 -16.78 13.65
N SER A 361 -2.60 -17.01 14.90
CA SER A 361 -3.66 -17.99 15.20
C SER A 361 -5.00 -17.44 14.71
N SER A 362 -5.70 -18.17 13.86
CA SER A 362 -7.10 -17.89 13.57
C SER A 362 -7.88 -17.98 14.88
N SER A 363 -8.63 -16.92 15.22
CA SER A 363 -9.36 -16.88 16.47
C SER A 363 -10.51 -17.89 16.44
N SER A 364 -10.26 -19.09 16.97
CA SER A 364 -11.30 -19.83 17.67
C SER A 364 -10.76 -20.33 19.01
N LYS A 365 -11.42 -19.85 20.08
CA LYS A 365 -11.24 -20.13 21.51
C LYS A 365 -10.23 -19.22 22.24
N LEU A 366 -10.77 -18.41 23.15
CA LEU A 366 -10.02 -17.84 24.27
C LEU A 366 -9.25 -18.96 24.97
N MET A 367 -7.92 -18.94 24.85
CA MET A 367 -7.06 -19.58 25.83
C MET A 367 -6.93 -18.61 27.00
N ALA A 368 -7.59 -18.92 28.10
CA ALA A 368 -7.32 -18.27 29.38
C ALA A 368 -5.84 -18.52 29.73
N VAL A 369 -5.04 -17.46 29.71
CA VAL A 369 -3.65 -17.53 30.19
C VAL A 369 -3.71 -17.53 31.73
N PRO A 370 -3.18 -18.55 32.42
CA PRO A 370 -3.10 -18.48 33.87
C PRO A 370 -2.06 -17.42 34.23
N PHE A 371 -2.50 -16.41 34.98
CA PHE A 371 -1.62 -15.47 35.67
C PHE A 371 -0.69 -16.26 36.60
N LEU A 372 0.55 -16.52 36.17
CA LEU A 372 1.60 -16.93 37.09
C LEU A 372 2.23 -15.66 37.64
N GLY A 373 1.88 -15.35 38.89
CA GLY A 373 2.35 -14.17 39.61
C GLY A 373 3.87 -14.13 39.71
N LEU A 374 4.45 -13.01 39.28
CA LEU A 374 5.85 -12.68 39.54
C LEU A 374 5.94 -12.21 41.01
N PHE A 375 6.28 -13.14 41.91
CA PHE A 375 6.69 -12.79 43.27
C PHE A 375 8.06 -12.12 43.21
N VAL A 376 8.09 -10.80 43.35
CA VAL A 376 9.31 -10.03 43.62
C VAL A 376 9.65 -10.22 45.11
N LEU A 377 10.64 -11.05 45.41
CA LEU A 377 11.27 -11.09 46.73
C LEU A 377 12.30 -9.96 46.81
N VAL A 378 11.89 -8.83 47.38
CA VAL A 378 12.80 -7.84 47.94
C VAL A 378 13.22 -8.34 49.32
N SER A 379 14.51 -8.61 49.50
CA SER A 379 15.12 -8.61 50.83
C SER A 379 16.50 -7.93 50.78
N THR A 380 16.50 -6.71 51.32
CA THR A 380 17.51 -6.01 52.11
C THR A 380 18.64 -6.89 52.69
N ALA A 381 19.87 -6.47 52.98
CA ALA A 381 20.63 -5.22 52.89
C ALA A 381 22.07 -5.54 53.39
N LEU A 382 23.03 -4.70 53.01
CA LEU A 382 24.19 -4.22 53.80
C LEU A 382 25.21 -5.19 54.48
N ILE A 383 26.50 -4.85 54.29
CA ILE A 383 27.64 -4.83 55.26
C ILE A 383 28.85 -5.76 54.96
N LEU A 384 29.99 -5.08 54.66
CA LEU A 384 31.43 -5.37 54.90
C LEU A 384 32.00 -6.71 54.37
N ALA A 385 33.12 -6.77 53.65
CA ALA A 385 34.41 -6.07 53.80
C ALA A 385 35.22 -6.03 52.49
#